data_AF-W8EW01-F1
#
_entry.id   AF-W8EW01-F1
#
_cell.length_a   1.000
_cell.length_b   1.000
_cell.length_c   1.000
_cell.angle_alpha   90.00
_cell.angle_beta   90.00
_cell.angle_gamma   90.00
#
_symmetry.space_group_name_H-M   'P 1'
#
loop_
_entity.id
_entity.type
_entity.pdbx_description
1 polymer ?
#
loop_
_entity_poly.entity_id
_entity_poly.type
_entity_poly.pdbx_seq_one_letter_code
_entity_poly.pdbx_strand_id
1 'polypeptide(L)'
;MRVSTPALSLRRLLQTAGLLLALVVFSPKQAQAQTWLVSTDAYVKIGVMDKFGQLGGFTAKFLVINQDTGKEYTLTKQVPKGQNGIDVVFPSEASEADYFKTERGEAGKAQPGRYTWECQVGGKKVVGGRFGFSEVANDVTLVGKN
;
A
#
# COMPACT_ATOMS: atom_id res chain seq x y z
N MET A 1 -45.03 9.29 -44.08
CA MET A 1 -43.79 9.40 -43.30
C MET A 1 -42.89 10.44 -43.96
N ARG A 2 -42.69 11.63 -43.35
CA ARG A 2 -41.68 12.59 -43.81
C ARG A 2 -40.41 12.32 -43.01
N VAL A 3 -39.34 11.95 -43.70
CA VAL A 3 -38.02 11.77 -43.10
C VAL A 3 -37.45 13.16 -42.83
N SER A 4 -37.29 13.48 -41.55
CA SER A 4 -36.68 14.74 -41.08
C SER A 4 -35.17 14.66 -41.29
N THR A 5 -34.65 15.22 -42.38
CA THR A 5 -33.21 15.38 -42.56
C THR A 5 -32.72 16.50 -41.63
N PRO A 6 -31.79 16.27 -40.69
CA PRO A 6 -31.26 17.35 -39.87
C PRO A 6 -30.43 18.27 -40.77
N ALA A 7 -30.90 19.51 -40.97
CA ALA A 7 -30.12 20.56 -41.62
C ALA A 7 -28.97 20.95 -40.67
N LEU A 8 -27.80 20.34 -40.89
CA LEU A 8 -26.56 20.74 -40.24
C LEU A 8 -26.22 22.16 -40.69
N SER A 9 -26.57 23.14 -39.86
CA SER A 9 -26.20 24.53 -40.09
C SER A 9 -24.69 24.67 -39.99
N LEU A 10 -24.04 25.05 -41.10
CA LEU A 10 -22.60 25.29 -41.20
C LEU A 10 -22.08 26.19 -40.07
N ARG A 11 -22.90 27.14 -39.61
CA ARG A 11 -22.59 28.04 -38.49
C ARG A 11 -22.44 27.30 -37.16
N ARG A 12 -23.29 26.31 -36.88
CA ARG A 12 -23.18 25.49 -35.67
C ARG A 12 -21.94 24.60 -35.73
N LEU A 13 -21.63 24.03 -36.90
CA LEU A 13 -20.40 23.24 -37.12
C LEU A 13 -19.14 24.07 -36.89
N LEU A 14 -19.09 25.30 -37.38
CA LEU A 14 -17.97 26.22 -37.17
C LEU A 14 -17.82 26.61 -35.69
N GLN A 15 -18.93 26.80 -34.97
CA GLN A 15 -18.92 27.11 -33.54
C GLN A 15 -18.43 25.95 -32.69
N THR A 16 -18.91 24.72 -32.95
CA THR A 16 -18.41 23.53 -32.24
C THR A 16 -16.96 23.24 -32.58
N ALA A 17 -16.57 23.36 -33.85
CA ALA A 17 -15.17 23.20 -34.25
C ALA A 17 -14.27 24.24 -33.58
N GLY A 18 -14.69 25.51 -33.52
CA GLY A 18 -13.96 26.57 -32.84
C GLY A 18 -13.82 26.32 -31.34
N LEU A 19 -14.89 25.88 -30.67
CA LEU A 19 -14.86 25.55 -29.24
C LEU A 19 -13.94 24.35 -28.96
N LEU A 20 -14.01 23.30 -29.77
CA LEU A 20 -13.15 22.12 -29.64
C LEU A 20 -11.68 22.49 -29.86
N LEU A 21 -11.39 23.35 -30.85
CA LEU A 21 -10.04 23.83 -31.09
C LEU A 21 -9.52 24.65 -29.90
N ALA A 22 -10.37 25.52 -29.33
CA ALA A 22 -10.03 26.27 -28.13
C ALA A 22 -9.74 25.35 -26.94
N LEU A 23 -10.54 24.32 -26.71
CA LEU A 23 -10.31 23.34 -25.64
C LEU A 23 -9.00 22.57 -25.81
N VAL A 24 -8.61 22.24 -27.06
CA VAL A 24 -7.32 21.59 -27.33
C VAL A 24 -6.16 22.56 -27.09
N VAL A 25 -6.28 23.82 -27.52
CA VAL A 25 -5.23 24.85 -27.33
C VAL A 25 -5.05 25.20 -25.86
N PHE A 26 -6.13 25.30 -25.09
CA PHE A 26 -6.11 25.59 -23.65
C PHE A 26 -6.04 24.35 -22.77
N SER A 27 -5.84 23.15 -23.34
CA SER A 27 -5.64 21.96 -22.53
C SER A 27 -4.34 22.08 -21.73
N PRO A 28 -4.38 21.89 -20.39
CA PRO A 28 -3.16 21.92 -19.59
C PRO A 28 -2.27 20.76 -20.04
N LYS A 29 -1.11 21.09 -20.60
CA LYS A 29 -0.24 20.11 -21.27
C LYS A 29 0.44 19.13 -20.31
N GLN A 30 0.59 19.48 -19.03
CA GLN A 30 1.22 18.64 -18.03
C GLN A 30 0.68 18.95 -16.64
N ALA A 31 0.06 17.97 -15.98
CA ALA A 31 -0.07 17.99 -14.54
C ALA A 31 1.33 17.73 -13.97
N GLN A 32 1.92 18.73 -13.33
CA GLN A 32 3.23 18.60 -12.67
C GLN A 32 2.98 18.10 -11.25
N ALA A 33 3.34 16.84 -11.01
CA ALA A 33 3.41 16.29 -9.66
C ALA A 33 4.77 16.63 -9.07
N GLN A 34 4.79 17.30 -7.92
CA GLN A 34 6.04 17.43 -7.17
C GLN A 34 6.28 16.10 -6.45
N THR A 35 7.34 15.39 -6.87
CA THR A 35 7.79 14.16 -6.20
C THR A 35 8.97 14.47 -5.31
N TRP A 36 8.86 14.18 -4.02
CA TRP A 36 9.98 14.23 -3.10
C TRP A 36 10.70 12.88 -3.09
N LEU A 37 12.03 12.89 -3.17
CA LEU A 37 12.83 11.70 -2.88
C LEU A 37 12.88 11.50 -1.36
N VAL A 38 12.47 10.32 -0.90
CA VAL A 38 12.58 9.93 0.51
C VAL A 38 13.77 8.98 0.65
N SER A 39 14.69 9.28 1.56
CA SER A 39 15.91 8.48 1.79
C SER A 39 15.69 7.34 2.81
N THR A 40 14.45 6.92 3.00
CA THR A 40 14.06 5.94 4.02
C THR A 40 13.33 4.80 3.35
N ASP A 41 13.71 3.57 3.69
CA ASP A 41 13.01 2.38 3.20
C ASP A 41 11.59 2.32 3.76
N ALA A 42 10.63 1.93 2.92
CA ALA A 42 9.25 1.79 3.34
C ALA A 42 9.12 0.63 4.32
N TYR A 43 8.41 0.87 5.43
CA TYR A 43 8.17 -0.15 6.44
C TYR A 43 6.77 -0.03 7.03
N VAL A 44 6.31 -1.12 7.64
CA VAL A 44 5.04 -1.20 8.36
C VAL A 44 5.32 -1.80 9.73
N LYS A 45 4.82 -1.12 10.77
CA LYS A 45 4.82 -1.65 12.13
C LYS A 45 3.53 -2.43 12.35
N ILE A 46 3.65 -3.69 12.74
CA ILE A 46 2.53 -4.58 13.09
C ILE A 46 2.78 -5.14 14.48
N GLY A 47 1.73 -5.46 15.22
CA GLY A 47 1.90 -5.84 16.62
C GLY A 47 0.73 -6.60 17.19
N VAL A 48 0.99 -7.19 18.35
CA VAL A 48 -0.01 -7.90 19.15
C VAL A 48 0.11 -7.46 20.61
N MET A 49 -1.03 -7.29 21.26
CA MET A 49 -1.11 -6.96 22.68
C MET A 49 -2.16 -7.84 23.35
N ASP A 50 -1.79 -8.48 24.45
CA ASP A 50 -2.72 -9.02 25.42
C ASP A 50 -3.38 -7.87 26.17
N LYS A 51 -4.61 -7.55 25.73
CA LYS A 51 -5.42 -6.47 26.30
C LYS A 51 -5.68 -6.62 27.80
N PHE A 52 -5.69 -7.85 28.33
CA PHE A 52 -6.05 -8.12 29.73
C PHE A 52 -4.84 -8.51 30.59
N GLY A 53 -3.66 -8.71 29.99
CA GLY A 53 -2.45 -9.13 30.70
C GLY A 53 -2.58 -10.49 31.40
N GLN A 54 -3.47 -11.36 30.93
CA GLN A 54 -3.81 -12.65 31.54
C GLN A 54 -2.98 -13.80 30.99
N LEU A 55 -2.35 -13.65 29.83
CA LEU A 55 -1.58 -14.70 29.17
C LEU A 55 -0.20 -14.92 29.82
N GLY A 56 0.28 -13.97 30.62
CA GLY A 56 1.65 -14.02 31.15
C GLY A 56 2.69 -13.83 30.03
N GLY A 57 3.76 -14.62 30.03
CA GLY A 57 4.71 -14.64 28.92
C GLY A 57 4.20 -15.54 27.80
N PHE A 58 4.27 -15.08 26.54
CA PHE A 58 3.72 -15.82 25.40
C PHE A 58 4.61 -15.72 24.16
N THR A 59 4.44 -16.64 23.22
CA THR A 59 5.12 -16.63 21.93
C THR A 59 4.18 -16.11 20.85
N ALA A 60 4.60 -15.06 20.15
CA ALA A 60 3.88 -14.45 19.04
C ALA A 60 4.55 -14.84 17.70
N LYS A 61 3.80 -15.51 16.83
CA LYS A 61 4.23 -15.82 15.46
C LYS A 61 3.51 -14.89 14.49
N PHE A 62 4.26 -14.00 13.86
CA PHE A 62 3.78 -13.12 12.81
C PHE A 62 3.97 -13.79 11.45
N LEU A 63 2.93 -13.73 10.62
CA LEU A 63 2.92 -14.20 9.24
C LEU A 63 2.49 -13.03 8.36
N VAL A 64 3.32 -12.68 7.38
CA VAL A 64 3.05 -11.67 6.35
C VAL A 64 3.02 -12.37 5.00
N ILE A 65 1.94 -12.18 4.25
CA ILE A 65 1.72 -12.82 2.94
C ILE A 65 1.62 -11.72 1.89
N ASN A 66 2.53 -11.72 0.93
CA ASN A 66 2.39 -10.92 -0.27
C ASN A 66 1.29 -11.55 -1.14
N GLN A 67 0.18 -10.84 -1.34
CA GLN A 67 -1.00 -11.34 -2.04
C GLN A 67 -0.80 -11.44 -3.55
N ASP A 68 0.18 -10.73 -4.11
CA ASP A 68 0.43 -10.72 -5.55
C ASP A 68 1.37 -11.87 -5.97
N THR A 69 2.30 -12.27 -5.11
CA THR A 69 3.26 -13.36 -5.35
C THR A 69 2.95 -14.65 -4.58
N GLY A 70 2.11 -14.58 -3.56
CA GLY A 70 1.85 -15.68 -2.62
C GLY A 70 3.00 -15.97 -1.66
N LYS A 71 4.08 -15.17 -1.66
CA LYS A 71 5.22 -15.39 -0.76
C LYS A 71 4.83 -15.11 0.70
N GLU A 72 5.20 -16.05 1.56
CA GLU A 72 4.99 -15.99 3.00
C GLU A 72 6.28 -15.67 3.74
N TYR A 73 6.20 -14.71 4.67
CA TYR A 73 7.29 -14.29 5.53
C TYR A 73 6.88 -14.44 6.98
N THR A 74 7.72 -15.10 7.77
CA THR A 74 7.43 -15.40 9.17
C THR A 74 8.46 -14.79 10.09
N LEU A 75 8.00 -14.32 11.25
CA LEU A 75 8.82 -13.86 12.36
C LEU A 75 8.19 -14.35 13.66
N THR A 76 8.98 -15.00 14.51
CA THR A 76 8.53 -15.43 15.84
C THR A 76 9.24 -14.62 16.90
N LYS A 77 8.50 -14.08 17.86
CA LYS A 77 9.04 -13.34 19.00
C LYS A 77 8.51 -13.90 20.31
N GLN A 78 9.38 -13.97 21.31
CA GLN A 78 8.98 -14.28 22.68
C GLN A 78 8.64 -12.98 23.41
N VAL A 79 7.44 -12.90 23.99
CA VAL A 79 7.02 -11.79 24.85
C VAL A 79 7.21 -12.24 26.30
N PRO A 80 8.12 -11.61 27.06
CA PRO A 80 8.36 -11.94 28.46
C PRO A 80 7.15 -11.61 29.34
N LYS A 81 7.01 -12.32 30.46
CA LYS A 81 6.01 -11.99 31.48
C LYS A 81 6.24 -10.56 31.98
N GLY A 82 5.17 -9.76 32.03
CA GLY A 82 5.22 -8.34 32.41
C GLY A 82 5.29 -7.38 31.22
N GLN A 83 5.50 -7.88 30.00
CA GLN A 83 5.21 -7.15 28.76
C GLN A 83 3.85 -7.59 28.22
N ASN A 84 2.97 -6.62 27.98
CA ASN A 84 1.62 -6.91 27.52
C ASN A 84 1.55 -7.13 26.00
N GLY A 85 2.61 -6.86 25.25
CA GLY A 85 2.58 -6.95 23.80
C GLY A 85 3.93 -6.68 23.17
N ILE A 86 3.97 -6.82 21.85
CA ILE A 86 5.15 -6.53 21.04
C ILE A 86 4.73 -5.99 19.68
N ASP A 87 5.49 -5.00 19.21
CA ASP A 87 5.46 -4.50 17.85
C ASP A 87 6.70 -5.01 17.10
N VAL A 88 6.51 -5.35 15.83
CA VAL A 88 7.56 -5.77 14.90
C VAL A 88 7.45 -4.96 13.61
N VAL A 89 8.57 -4.85 12.90
CA VAL A 89 8.66 -4.06 11.66
C VAL A 89 8.82 -4.99 10.47
N PHE A 90 8.01 -4.77 9.43
CA PHE A 90 8.12 -5.45 8.14
C PHE A 90 8.39 -4.44 7.02
N PRO A 91 9.35 -4.70 6.11
CA PRO A 91 10.40 -5.71 6.25
C PRO A 91 11.37 -5.37 7.39
N SER A 92 12.12 -6.36 7.86
CA SER A 92 13.21 -6.23 8.83
C SER A 92 14.51 -6.67 8.16
N GLU A 93 15.64 -6.09 8.55
CA GLU A 93 16.92 -6.41 7.90
C GLU A 93 17.39 -7.84 8.23
N ALA A 94 18.07 -8.48 7.28
CA ALA A 94 18.67 -9.80 7.51
C ALA A 94 19.84 -9.79 8.51
N SER A 95 20.36 -8.60 8.81
CA SER A 95 21.39 -8.34 9.83
C SER A 95 20.84 -8.45 11.26
N GLU A 96 19.52 -8.32 11.44
CA GLU A 96 18.88 -8.42 12.74
C GLU A 96 18.84 -9.86 13.26
N ALA A 97 18.90 -10.01 14.58
CA ALA A 97 18.89 -11.33 15.23
C ALA A 97 17.62 -12.13 14.91
N ASP A 98 16.46 -11.47 14.88
CA ASP A 98 15.22 -12.07 14.35
C ASP A 98 14.61 -11.14 13.31
N TYR A 99 14.37 -11.68 12.12
CA TYR A 99 13.81 -10.96 10.99
C TYR A 99 12.74 -11.81 10.28
N PHE A 100 11.87 -11.13 9.53
CA PHE A 100 10.90 -11.76 8.66
C PHE A 100 11.57 -12.52 7.52
N LYS A 101 11.34 -13.83 7.48
CA LYS A 101 11.95 -14.71 6.47
C LYS A 101 10.99 -15.74 5.90
N THR A 102 11.22 -16.12 4.66
CA THR A 102 10.55 -17.26 4.02
C THR A 102 11.07 -18.57 4.59
N GLU A 103 10.43 -19.69 4.24
CA GLU A 103 10.92 -21.05 4.57
C GLU A 103 12.35 -21.31 4.07
N ARG A 104 12.76 -20.62 2.99
CA ARG A 104 14.12 -20.73 2.42
C ARG A 104 15.13 -19.78 3.08
N GLY A 105 14.71 -18.99 4.08
CA GLY A 105 15.55 -18.00 4.75
C GLY A 105 15.71 -16.69 3.98
N GLU A 106 14.91 -16.44 2.94
CA GLU A 106 14.94 -15.16 2.22
C GLU A 106 14.31 -14.07 3.08
N ALA A 107 15.03 -12.98 3.35
CA ALA A 107 14.49 -11.83 4.07
C ALA A 107 13.36 -11.14 3.30
N GLY A 108 12.39 -10.63 4.04
CA GLY A 108 11.33 -9.75 3.51
C GLY A 108 11.92 -8.50 2.85
N LYS A 109 11.24 -8.01 1.81
CA LYS A 109 11.54 -6.73 1.16
C LYS A 109 10.25 -5.94 0.97
N ALA A 110 10.34 -4.63 1.03
CA ALA A 110 9.24 -3.71 0.78
C ALA A 110 8.96 -3.60 -0.73
N GLN A 111 8.55 -4.71 -1.33
CA GLN A 111 8.17 -4.74 -2.74
C GLN A 111 6.79 -4.12 -2.90
N PRO A 112 6.54 -3.35 -3.98
CA PRO A 112 5.21 -2.88 -4.28
C PRO A 112 4.21 -4.02 -4.34
N GLY A 113 3.02 -3.78 -3.81
CA GLY A 113 1.95 -4.77 -3.80
C GLY A 113 1.09 -4.76 -2.55
N ARG A 114 0.17 -5.71 -2.49
CA ARG A 114 -0.77 -5.88 -1.38
C ARG A 114 -0.32 -7.00 -0.46
N TYR A 115 -0.47 -6.77 0.83
CA TYR A 115 -0.03 -7.68 1.87
C TYR A 115 -1.16 -7.92 2.87
N THR A 116 -1.28 -9.15 3.33
CA THR A 116 -2.04 -9.50 4.53
C THR A 116 -1.07 -9.90 5.62
N TRP A 117 -1.43 -9.63 6.86
CA TRP A 117 -0.66 -10.15 7.98
C TRP A 117 -1.57 -10.71 9.06
N GLU A 118 -1.02 -11.62 9.84
CA GLU A 118 -1.64 -12.12 11.04
C GLU A 118 -0.60 -12.44 12.11
N CYS A 119 -1.03 -12.38 13.36
CA CYS A 119 -0.28 -12.89 14.48
C CYS A 119 -1.03 -14.06 15.10
N GLN A 120 -0.28 -15.13 15.34
CA GLN A 120 -0.74 -16.33 16.01
C GLN A 120 -0.09 -16.45 17.39
N VAL A 121 -0.90 -16.73 18.41
CA VAL A 121 -0.45 -17.04 19.78
C VAL A 121 -1.00 -18.41 20.14
N GLY A 122 -0.14 -19.33 20.55
CA GLY A 122 -0.53 -20.72 20.81
C GLY A 122 -1.14 -21.43 19.58
N GLY A 123 -0.67 -21.08 18.38
CA GLY A 123 -1.15 -21.64 17.11
C GLY A 123 -2.53 -21.12 16.65
N LYS A 124 -3.14 -20.19 17.38
CA LYS A 124 -4.42 -19.57 17.01
C LYS A 124 -4.20 -18.14 16.56
N LYS A 125 -4.86 -17.74 15.47
CA LYS A 125 -4.89 -16.36 15.02
C LYS A 125 -5.58 -15.48 16.07
N VAL A 126 -4.90 -14.42 16.52
CA VAL A 126 -5.42 -13.49 17.52
C VAL A 126 -5.59 -12.07 16.98
N VAL A 127 -4.80 -11.67 15.98
CA VAL A 127 -4.93 -10.38 15.29
C VAL A 127 -4.45 -10.51 13.85
N GLY A 128 -4.88 -9.60 12.99
CA GLY A 128 -4.35 -9.48 11.65
C GLY A 128 -4.89 -8.24 10.95
N GLY A 129 -4.37 -7.99 9.75
CA GLY A 129 -4.73 -6.82 8.97
C GLY A 129 -4.23 -6.91 7.55
N ARG A 130 -4.29 -5.77 6.86
CA ARG A 130 -3.85 -5.59 5.48
C ARG A 130 -3.06 -4.30 5.37
N PHE A 131 -2.06 -4.30 4.50
CA PHE A 131 -1.31 -3.10 4.12
C PHE A 131 -0.85 -3.24 2.67
N GLY A 132 -0.29 -2.19 2.10
CA GLY A 132 0.33 -2.24 0.78
C GLY A 132 1.51 -1.30 0.71
N PHE A 133 2.45 -1.65 -0.16
CA PHE A 133 3.53 -0.76 -0.57
C PHE A 133 3.22 -0.21 -1.96
N SER A 134 3.33 1.10 -2.11
CA SER A 134 3.13 1.78 -3.40
C SER A 134 4.30 1.51 -4.35
N GLU A 135 4.02 1.46 -5.66
CA GLU A 135 5.08 1.37 -6.70
C GLU A 135 5.98 2.61 -6.73
N VAL A 136 5.42 3.75 -6.36
CA VAL A 136 6.15 5.00 -6.17
C VAL A 136 6.39 5.20 -4.67
N ALA A 137 7.67 5.23 -4.28
CA ALA A 137 8.09 5.54 -2.91
C ALA A 137 7.94 7.03 -2.54
N ASN A 138 7.54 7.87 -3.49
CA ASN A 138 7.49 9.31 -3.33
C ASN A 138 6.07 9.76 -2.98
N ASP A 139 5.93 10.63 -1.98
CA ASP A 139 4.70 11.39 -1.79
C ASP A 139 4.44 12.25 -3.03
N VAL A 140 3.28 12.05 -3.63
CA VAL A 140 2.84 12.80 -4.82
C VAL A 140 1.92 13.91 -4.34
N THR A 141 2.45 15.13 -4.26
CA THR A 141 1.60 16.31 -4.11
C THR A 141 1.25 16.84 -5.50
N LEU A 142 -0.04 16.84 -5.83
CA LEU A 142 -0.52 17.48 -7.05
C LEU A 142 -0.34 18.98 -6.91
N VAL A 143 0.54 19.57 -7.72
CA VAL A 143 0.71 21.02 -7.77
C VAL A 143 -0.18 21.55 -8.88
N GLY A 144 -1.35 22.06 -8.50
CA GLY A 144 -2.30 22.70 -9.40
C GLY A 144 -3.25 23.59 -8.60
N LYS A 145 -3.02 24.89 -8.65
CA LYS A 145 -3.91 25.90 -8.05
C LYS A 145 -5.20 25.92 -8.87
N ASN A 146 -6.36 25.71 -8.22
CA ASN A 146 -7.68 25.95 -8.81
C ASN A 146 -7.77 27.35 -9.42
#